data_AF-A0A9W8HWE6-F1
#
_entry.id   AF-A0A9W8HWE6-F1
#
_cell.length_a   1.000
_cell.length_b   1.000
_cell.length_c   1.000
_cell.angle_alpha   90.00
_cell.angle_beta   90.00
_cell.angle_gamma   90.00
#
_symmetry.space_group_name_H-M   'P 1'
#
loop_
_entity.id
_entity.type
_entity.pdbx_description
1 polymer ?
#
loop_
_entity_poly.entity_id
_entity_poly.type
_entity_poly.pdbx_seq_one_letter_code
_entity_poly.pdbx_strand_id
1 'polypeptide(L)'
;MPPVTHLEGNTKRAETPRTQTKHSKVEPRATRSKRRRAASSVSPENSEEDEANEEDEEDSTMAMKALRIGAEGTHNLQDYRPGSITRIQLHNFVTYDHMEVQPGPHMNMIIGPNGTGKSTIVCAIALGLGERPSVLGRAKDISEFVKHGHERGSIEITLAGRQPGGGELTIQREIIREGNKSTWRVNGRQTSLSEVQKAIRELDIQVGNLCQFLPQDRVVEFSKMSAQDLLKETQRAVGRGDLLEQQQQLAALRLKETQTMSEMRRVAQDTETLRKQNDVLERDVQRWQERQAAESQLRVLTALLPVIRYIEAKAEHDRTKDARRQAHAHYLEAKNASGPAEEEIQELETRIAQSDGNR
;
A
#
# COMPACT_ATOMS: atom_id res chain seq x y z
N MET A 1 -1.81 27.34 -30.48
CA MET A 1 -0.42 27.86 -30.51
C MET A 1 -0.46 29.37 -30.21
N PRO A 2 0.54 29.92 -29.51
CA PRO A 2 0.49 30.41 -28.11
C PRO A 2 0.61 31.98 -28.04
N PRO A 3 0.99 32.66 -26.92
CA PRO A 3 1.31 32.24 -25.53
C PRO A 3 0.55 32.99 -24.39
N VAL A 4 0.20 32.39 -23.24
CA VAL A 4 0.98 32.02 -22.02
C VAL A 4 1.72 33.19 -21.34
N THR A 5 1.26 33.63 -20.14
CA THR A 5 2.02 33.57 -18.86
C THR A 5 1.30 34.28 -17.69
N HIS A 6 1.34 33.60 -16.54
CA HIS A 6 1.36 34.01 -15.12
C HIS A 6 0.60 35.25 -14.60
N LEU A 7 -0.23 35.02 -13.57
CA LEU A 7 -0.49 35.97 -12.50
C LEU A 7 -0.41 35.26 -11.14
N GLU A 8 0.58 35.70 -10.35
CA GLU A 8 0.84 35.33 -8.97
C GLU A 8 -0.24 35.92 -8.04
N GLY A 9 -0.74 35.08 -7.12
CA GLY A 9 -1.61 35.53 -6.03
C GLY A 9 -0.78 36.07 -4.88
N ASN A 10 -1.02 37.33 -4.51
CA ASN A 10 -0.56 37.90 -3.26
C ASN A 10 -1.73 38.63 -2.59
N THR A 11 -2.35 38.03 -1.59
CA THR A 11 -3.21 38.74 -0.64
C THR A 11 -2.70 38.50 0.77
N LYS A 12 -2.04 39.54 1.29
CA LYS A 12 -1.77 39.71 2.72
C LYS A 12 -3.08 40.01 3.43
N ARG A 13 -3.36 39.30 4.53
CA ARG A 13 -4.16 39.82 5.64
C ARG A 13 -3.44 39.52 6.95
N ALA A 14 -3.13 40.59 7.67
CA ALA A 14 -2.49 40.62 8.96
C ALA A 14 -3.56 40.80 10.06
N GLU A 15 -3.32 40.20 11.23
CA GLU A 15 -3.81 40.56 12.59
C GLU A 15 -3.54 39.33 13.50
N THR A 16 -3.06 39.36 14.74
CA THR A 16 -2.25 40.22 15.63
C THR A 16 -1.86 39.29 16.82
N PRO A 17 -0.86 39.64 17.66
CA PRO A 17 -0.12 38.69 18.49
C PRO A 17 -0.55 38.67 19.96
N ARG A 18 -0.35 37.55 20.66
CA ARG A 18 -0.33 37.51 22.14
C ARG A 18 0.80 36.63 22.69
N THR A 19 1.85 37.33 23.14
CA THR A 19 2.56 37.17 24.43
C THR A 19 2.95 35.77 24.91
N GLN A 20 4.26 35.48 24.86
CA GLN A 20 4.95 34.66 25.86
C GLN A 20 6.05 35.49 26.53
N THR A 21 5.88 35.76 27.81
CA THR A 21 6.83 36.39 28.72
C THR A 21 7.90 35.38 29.19
N LYS A 22 9.15 35.84 29.23
CA LYS A 22 10.32 35.16 29.82
C LYS A 22 10.45 35.47 31.33
N HIS A 23 11.32 34.67 31.98
CA HIS A 23 11.87 34.72 33.35
C HIS A 23 11.11 33.84 34.36
N SER A 24 11.72 33.04 35.23
CA SER A 24 13.08 33.01 35.78
C SER A 24 13.43 31.65 36.42
N LYS A 25 14.72 31.51 36.71
CA LYS A 25 15.50 30.43 37.31
C LYS A 25 15.26 30.29 38.83
N VAL A 26 14.93 29.11 39.35
CA VAL A 26 15.12 28.73 40.78
C VAL A 26 15.26 27.19 40.93
N GLU A 27 16.38 26.73 41.52
CA GLU A 27 16.55 25.37 42.07
C GLU A 27 15.68 25.16 43.34
N PRO A 28 15.41 23.90 43.74
CA PRO A 28 15.91 23.55 45.07
C PRO A 28 16.43 22.11 45.23
N ARG A 29 17.64 22.06 45.79
CA ARG A 29 18.13 21.27 46.95
C ARG A 29 17.29 20.10 47.51
N ALA A 30 18.05 19.03 47.74
CA ALA A 30 17.77 17.74 48.38
C ALA A 30 16.97 17.73 49.70
N THR A 31 16.23 16.62 49.91
CA THR A 31 16.02 16.01 51.23
C THR A 31 16.21 14.49 51.19
N ARG A 32 16.50 13.95 52.38
CA ARG A 32 17.33 12.78 52.68
C ARG A 32 16.51 11.82 53.54
N SER A 33 16.56 10.51 53.26
CA SER A 33 16.17 9.45 54.22
C SER A 33 17.08 8.24 54.00
N LYS A 34 18.21 8.12 54.71
CA LYS A 34 18.41 7.35 55.95
C LYS A 34 17.96 5.88 55.87
N ARG A 35 18.91 4.98 55.58
CA ARG A 35 19.08 3.75 56.37
C ARG A 35 20.56 3.34 56.46
N ARG A 36 20.87 2.73 57.59
CA ARG A 36 22.14 2.78 58.33
C ARG A 36 23.24 1.87 57.77
N ARG A 37 24.47 2.33 57.99
CA ARG A 37 25.74 1.59 57.93
C ARG A 37 25.77 0.43 58.92
N ALA A 38 26.51 -0.62 58.57
CA ALA A 38 27.44 -1.27 59.48
C ALA A 38 28.80 -1.29 58.78
N ALA A 39 29.82 -0.85 59.50
CA ALA A 39 31.19 -0.69 59.06
C ALA A 39 32.05 -1.83 59.61
N SER A 40 33.05 -2.26 58.85
CA SER A 40 34.33 -2.71 59.41
C SER A 40 35.41 -2.51 58.36
N SER A 41 36.15 -1.43 58.54
CA SER A 41 37.50 -1.21 58.04
C SER A 41 38.44 -2.31 58.52
N VAL A 42 39.44 -2.67 57.71
CA VAL A 42 40.89 -2.63 58.03
C VAL A 42 41.65 -3.13 56.79
N SER A 43 42.55 -2.29 56.29
CA SER A 43 43.76 -2.72 55.56
C SER A 43 44.95 -2.46 56.50
N PRO A 44 46.02 -3.26 56.41
CA PRO A 44 47.33 -2.64 56.24
C PRO A 44 48.23 -3.35 55.22
N GLU A 45 49.25 -2.60 54.82
CA GLU A 45 50.31 -2.88 53.84
C GLU A 45 51.46 -3.75 54.38
N ASN A 46 52.32 -4.20 53.44
CA ASN A 46 53.68 -4.79 53.56
C ASN A 46 53.78 -6.17 54.23
N SER A 47 54.66 -7.10 53.84
CA SER A 47 56.05 -7.00 53.35
C SER A 47 56.49 -8.27 52.59
N GLU A 48 57.62 -8.16 51.88
CA GLU A 48 58.41 -9.19 51.18
C GLU A 48 58.84 -10.36 52.09
N GLU A 49 58.93 -11.59 51.54
CA GLU A 49 60.13 -12.46 51.56
C GLU A 49 59.86 -13.81 50.83
N ASP A 50 60.94 -14.30 50.21
CA ASP A 50 61.08 -15.46 49.33
C ASP A 50 60.75 -16.81 49.98
N GLU A 51 60.25 -17.77 49.19
CA GLU A 51 60.74 -19.16 49.20
C GLU A 51 60.32 -19.88 47.90
N ALA A 52 61.32 -20.36 47.17
CA ALA A 52 61.18 -21.24 46.01
C ALA A 52 60.99 -22.69 46.48
N ASN A 53 60.03 -23.43 45.91
CA ASN A 53 60.33 -24.63 45.12
C ASN A 53 59.07 -25.34 44.59
N GLU A 54 59.18 -25.76 43.33
CA GLU A 54 58.77 -27.06 42.78
C GLU A 54 57.35 -27.57 43.10
N GLU A 55 56.39 -27.28 42.22
CA GLU A 55 55.24 -28.16 41.95
C GLU A 55 54.60 -27.84 40.56
N ASP A 56 55.45 -27.52 39.57
CA ASP A 56 55.05 -27.40 38.16
C ASP A 56 55.18 -28.76 37.45
N GLU A 57 54.39 -29.79 37.79
CA GLU A 57 54.23 -30.98 36.91
C GLU A 57 52.89 -31.75 37.05
N GLU A 58 51.93 -31.35 37.89
CA GLU A 58 50.64 -32.07 38.00
C GLU A 58 49.44 -31.39 37.30
N ASP A 59 49.51 -30.11 36.95
CA ASP A 59 48.35 -29.34 36.44
C ASP A 59 48.05 -29.59 34.94
N SER A 60 48.96 -30.25 34.22
CA SER A 60 48.78 -30.58 32.79
C SER A 60 47.92 -31.83 32.53
N THR A 61 47.67 -32.65 33.55
CA THR A 61 46.89 -33.89 33.43
C THR A 61 45.39 -33.72 33.74
N MET A 62 44.99 -32.59 34.34
CA MET A 62 43.59 -32.26 34.62
C MET A 62 42.84 -31.68 33.40
N ALA A 63 43.54 -31.23 32.36
CA ALA A 63 42.94 -30.62 31.16
C ALA A 63 42.29 -31.63 30.18
N MET A 64 42.42 -32.95 30.42
CA MET A 64 41.77 -34.00 29.62
C MET A 64 40.51 -34.61 30.26
N LYS A 65 39.84 -33.90 31.17
CA LYS A 65 38.46 -34.25 31.55
C LYS A 65 37.48 -33.72 30.49
N ALA A 66 37.26 -34.53 29.47
CA ALA A 66 36.08 -34.40 28.62
C ALA A 66 34.84 -34.29 29.54
N LEU A 67 34.18 -33.13 29.56
CA LEU A 67 32.88 -32.97 30.22
C LEU A 67 31.85 -33.82 29.46
N ARG A 68 31.75 -35.10 29.82
CA ARG A 68 30.62 -35.96 29.46
C ARG A 68 29.44 -35.59 30.36
N ILE A 69 28.68 -34.56 29.97
CA ILE A 69 27.42 -34.23 30.62
C ILE A 69 26.35 -35.17 30.02
N GLY A 70 25.93 -36.19 30.77
CA GLY A 70 24.71 -36.96 30.48
C GLY A 70 24.83 -38.34 29.82
N ALA A 71 25.93 -39.08 30.01
CA ALA A 71 26.21 -40.33 29.29
C ALA A 71 25.41 -41.60 29.74
N GLU A 72 24.18 -41.49 30.26
CA GLU A 72 23.37 -42.66 30.65
C GLU A 72 21.92 -42.70 30.10
N GLY A 73 21.61 -41.93 29.06
CA GLY A 73 20.31 -41.98 28.40
C GLY A 73 20.43 -42.23 26.90
N THR A 74 20.43 -43.49 26.46
CA THR A 74 20.09 -43.80 25.05
C THR A 74 18.59 -43.54 24.86
N HIS A 75 18.24 -42.26 24.74
CA HIS A 75 16.86 -41.84 24.50
C HIS A 75 16.38 -42.45 23.17
N ASN A 76 15.17 -43.00 23.18
CA ASN A 76 14.60 -43.59 21.98
C ASN A 76 14.30 -42.47 20.98
N LEU A 77 14.76 -42.61 19.74
CA LEU A 77 14.53 -41.62 18.68
C LEU A 77 13.04 -41.31 18.45
N GLN A 78 12.17 -42.25 18.81
CA GLN A 78 10.71 -42.11 18.72
C GLN A 78 10.12 -41.06 19.67
N ASP A 79 10.83 -40.72 20.75
CA ASP A 79 10.37 -39.73 21.73
C ASP A 79 10.63 -38.29 21.26
N TYR A 80 11.50 -38.11 20.26
CA TYR A 80 11.85 -36.81 19.71
C TYR A 80 10.85 -36.37 18.65
N ARG A 81 10.43 -35.12 18.75
CA ARG A 81 9.70 -34.48 17.65
C ARG A 81 10.64 -34.26 16.46
N PRO A 82 10.14 -34.32 15.22
CA PRO A 82 10.91 -33.94 14.04
C PRO A 82 11.63 -32.60 14.23
N GLY A 83 12.90 -32.54 13.87
CA GLY A 83 13.74 -31.34 14.00
C GLY A 83 14.33 -31.09 15.40
N SER A 84 14.02 -31.93 16.40
CA SER A 84 14.65 -31.83 17.72
C SER A 84 16.15 -32.15 17.65
N ILE A 85 16.97 -31.44 18.43
CA ILE A 85 18.40 -31.72 18.52
C ILE A 85 18.63 -32.94 19.41
N THR A 86 19.21 -34.02 18.85
CA THR A 86 19.55 -35.25 19.58
C THR A 86 21.00 -35.24 20.07
N ARG A 87 21.90 -34.56 19.34
CA ARG A 87 23.31 -34.44 19.73
C ARG A 87 23.91 -33.12 19.23
N ILE A 88 24.80 -32.56 20.04
CA ILE A 88 25.66 -31.43 19.70
C ILE A 88 27.09 -31.86 20.01
N GLN A 89 27.98 -31.75 19.05
CA GLN A 89 29.41 -31.99 19.23
C GLN A 89 30.22 -30.82 18.68
N LEU A 90 31.16 -30.32 19.47
CA LEU A 90 32.00 -29.18 19.17
C LEU A 90 33.47 -29.59 19.30
N HIS A 91 34.31 -29.11 18.38
CA HIS A 91 35.77 -29.25 18.47
C HIS A 91 36.45 -27.92 18.18
N ASN A 92 37.44 -27.55 18.99
CA ASN A 92 38.20 -26.30 18.91
C ASN A 92 37.30 -25.08 18.64
N PHE A 93 36.22 -24.94 19.39
CA PHE A 93 35.17 -23.95 19.17
C PHE A 93 35.06 -23.00 20.37
N VAL A 94 35.51 -21.76 20.17
CA VAL A 94 35.62 -20.68 21.18
C VAL A 94 36.30 -21.15 22.47
N THR A 95 35.53 -21.60 23.46
CA THR A 95 36.00 -22.02 24.79
C THR A 95 36.25 -23.52 24.90
N TYR A 96 35.80 -24.32 23.93
CA TYR A 96 35.83 -25.79 24.00
C TYR A 96 36.92 -26.37 23.10
N ASP A 97 37.78 -27.23 23.66
CA ASP A 97 38.62 -28.15 22.88
C ASP A 97 37.78 -29.26 22.26
N HIS A 98 36.99 -29.90 23.11
CA HIS A 98 36.02 -30.90 22.74
C HIS A 98 34.83 -30.84 23.68
N MET A 99 33.63 -30.91 23.12
CA MET A 99 32.40 -30.97 23.90
C MET A 99 31.38 -31.83 23.15
N GLU A 100 30.68 -32.67 23.88
CA GLU A 100 29.55 -33.44 23.37
C GLU A 100 28.39 -33.39 24.38
N VAL A 101 27.21 -33.05 23.88
CA VAL A 101 25.97 -32.99 24.65
C VAL A 101 24.89 -33.73 23.88
N GLN A 102 24.11 -34.55 24.59
CA GLN A 102 22.94 -35.26 24.05
C GLN A 102 21.69 -34.78 24.79
N PRO A 103 20.98 -33.75 24.25
CA PRO A 103 19.77 -33.23 24.88
C PRO A 103 18.64 -34.28 24.87
N GLY A 104 17.83 -34.30 25.90
CA GLY A 104 16.58 -35.07 25.94
C GLY A 104 15.49 -34.46 25.03
N PRO A 105 14.36 -35.16 24.83
CA PRO A 105 13.33 -34.80 23.85
C PRO A 105 12.47 -33.57 24.20
N HIS A 106 12.62 -33.02 25.41
CA HIS A 106 11.74 -31.97 25.94
C HIS A 106 12.56 -30.75 26.42
N MET A 107 12.43 -30.39 27.70
CA MET A 107 13.13 -29.26 28.29
C MET A 107 14.55 -29.68 28.69
N ASN A 108 15.53 -28.97 28.16
CA ASN A 108 16.94 -29.14 28.49
C ASN A 108 17.45 -27.87 29.17
N MET A 109 18.18 -28.01 30.28
CA MET A 109 18.74 -26.88 31.01
C MET A 109 20.25 -26.99 31.07
N ILE A 110 20.95 -25.96 30.56
CA ILE A 110 22.41 -25.86 30.60
C ILE A 110 22.78 -24.89 31.72
N ILE A 111 23.43 -25.40 32.77
CA ILE A 111 23.81 -24.64 33.96
C ILE A 111 25.34 -24.60 34.05
N GLY A 112 25.90 -23.48 34.48
CA GLY A 112 27.32 -23.37 34.74
C GLY A 112 27.74 -21.95 35.14
N PRO A 113 28.93 -21.79 35.76
CA PRO A 113 29.50 -20.50 36.11
C PRO A 113 29.62 -19.55 34.90
N ASN A 114 29.79 -18.25 35.16
CA ASN A 114 30.04 -17.29 34.09
C ASN A 114 31.38 -17.58 33.40
N GLY A 115 31.43 -17.40 32.08
CA GLY A 115 32.64 -17.68 31.30
C GLY A 115 32.82 -19.13 30.83
N THR A 116 32.01 -20.10 31.29
CA THR A 116 32.17 -21.52 30.93
C THR A 116 31.64 -21.92 29.54
N GLY A 117 31.28 -20.95 28.69
CA GLY A 117 30.84 -21.22 27.32
C GLY A 117 29.35 -21.56 27.13
N LYS A 118 28.47 -21.35 28.12
CA LYS A 118 27.02 -21.60 27.96
C LYS A 118 26.42 -20.95 26.69
N SER A 119 26.68 -19.65 26.50
CA SER A 119 26.23 -18.92 25.31
C SER A 119 26.96 -19.36 24.04
N THR A 120 28.14 -19.96 24.15
CA THR A 120 28.88 -20.56 23.02
C THR A 120 28.10 -21.73 22.42
N ILE A 121 27.40 -22.53 23.22
CA ILE A 121 26.55 -23.63 22.74
C ILE A 121 25.42 -23.08 21.87
N VAL A 122 24.76 -22.02 22.33
CA VAL A 122 23.71 -21.32 21.58
C VAL A 122 24.25 -20.76 20.26
N CYS A 123 25.44 -20.16 20.27
CA CYS A 123 26.12 -19.72 19.05
C CYS A 123 26.43 -20.88 18.10
N ALA A 124 26.89 -22.01 18.63
CA ALA A 124 27.20 -23.19 17.85
C ALA A 124 25.96 -23.76 17.17
N ILE A 125 24.82 -23.81 17.88
CA ILE A 125 23.54 -24.24 17.30
C ILE A 125 23.20 -23.36 16.09
N ALA A 126 23.27 -22.04 16.23
CA ALA A 126 22.93 -21.15 15.12
C ALA A 126 23.88 -21.29 13.92
N LEU A 127 25.19 -21.30 14.19
CA LEU A 127 26.19 -21.42 13.13
C LEU A 127 26.18 -22.81 12.49
N GLY A 128 25.96 -23.87 13.24
CA GLY A 128 25.85 -25.24 12.73
C GLY A 128 24.58 -25.45 11.91
N LEU A 129 23.53 -24.67 12.16
CA LEU A 129 22.27 -24.69 11.41
C LEU A 129 22.22 -23.66 10.26
N GLY A 130 23.37 -23.24 9.74
CA GLY A 130 23.41 -22.45 8.49
C GLY A 130 23.12 -20.96 8.64
N GLU A 131 23.04 -20.43 9.86
CA GLU A 131 22.93 -18.98 10.07
C GLU A 131 24.27 -18.27 9.94
N ARG A 132 24.18 -16.96 9.70
CA ARG A 132 25.32 -16.06 9.59
C ARG A 132 25.78 -15.58 10.97
N PRO A 133 27.08 -15.34 11.19
CA PRO A 133 27.61 -14.73 12.42
C PRO A 133 26.87 -13.45 12.84
N SER A 134 26.44 -12.63 11.87
CA SER A 134 25.69 -11.40 12.11
C SER A 134 24.37 -11.60 12.86
N VAL A 135 23.75 -12.77 12.77
CA VAL A 135 22.49 -13.08 13.48
C VAL A 135 22.73 -13.15 14.99
N LEU A 136 23.92 -13.57 15.41
CA LEU A 136 24.29 -13.71 16.82
C LEU A 136 24.65 -12.38 17.49
N GLY A 137 24.96 -11.33 16.72
CA GLY A 137 25.34 -10.01 17.27
C GLY A 137 26.73 -9.95 17.92
N ARG A 138 27.51 -11.03 17.86
CA ARG A 138 28.76 -11.19 18.61
C ARG A 138 30.04 -10.98 17.78
N ALA A 139 30.05 -11.43 16.54
CA ALA A 139 31.21 -11.40 15.65
C ALA A 139 30.76 -11.25 14.20
N LYS A 140 31.62 -10.68 13.36
CA LYS A 140 31.33 -10.53 11.92
C LYS A 140 31.83 -11.73 11.13
N ASP A 141 33.00 -12.24 11.50
CA ASP A 141 33.64 -13.33 10.82
C ASP A 141 33.40 -14.66 11.52
N ILE A 142 33.34 -15.74 10.74
CA ILE A 142 33.15 -17.06 11.33
C ILE A 142 34.44 -17.63 11.94
N SER A 143 35.59 -17.19 11.43
CA SER A 143 36.90 -17.54 11.96
C SER A 143 37.09 -17.12 13.43
N GLU A 144 36.37 -16.09 13.89
CA GLU A 144 36.36 -15.65 15.29
C GLU A 144 35.79 -16.70 16.25
N PHE A 145 35.01 -17.66 15.74
CA PHE A 145 34.45 -18.75 16.54
C PHE A 145 35.37 -19.97 16.67
N VAL A 146 36.49 -19.99 15.96
CA VAL A 146 37.54 -21.00 16.17
C VAL A 146 38.29 -20.66 17.46
N LYS A 147 38.58 -21.67 18.29
CA LYS A 147 39.36 -21.49 19.53
C LYS A 147 40.73 -20.87 19.21
N HIS A 148 41.18 -19.93 20.04
CA HIS A 148 42.48 -19.30 19.88
C HIS A 148 43.61 -20.34 19.93
N GLY A 149 44.64 -20.18 19.11
CA GLY A 149 45.72 -21.15 18.95
C GLY A 149 45.43 -22.30 17.99
N HIS A 150 44.20 -22.42 17.48
CA HIS A 150 43.84 -23.44 16.49
C HIS A 150 43.53 -22.85 15.11
N GLU A 151 43.92 -23.58 14.08
CA GLU A 151 43.65 -23.24 12.68
C GLU A 151 42.23 -23.60 12.24
N ARG A 152 41.64 -24.62 12.87
CA ARG A 152 40.33 -25.16 12.51
C ARG A 152 39.49 -25.48 13.73
N GLY A 153 38.17 -25.37 13.57
CA GLY A 153 37.17 -25.85 14.51
C GLY A 153 36.00 -26.50 13.77
N SER A 154 35.21 -27.30 14.47
CA SER A 154 34.03 -27.94 13.90
C SER A 154 32.83 -27.90 14.83
N ILE A 155 31.66 -27.85 14.20
CA ILE A 155 30.35 -27.95 14.82
C ILE A 155 29.64 -29.11 14.15
N GLU A 156 29.07 -30.01 14.93
CA GLU A 156 28.26 -31.11 14.45
C GLU A 156 26.96 -31.17 15.26
N ILE A 157 25.83 -31.12 14.57
CA ILE A 157 24.49 -31.12 15.17
C ILE A 157 23.71 -32.24 14.52
N THR A 158 23.21 -33.15 15.34
CA THR A 158 22.32 -34.21 14.92
C THR A 158 20.89 -33.85 15.30
N LEU A 159 19.99 -33.93 14.31
CA LEU A 159 18.57 -33.64 14.43
C LEU A 159 17.76 -34.92 14.21
N ALA A 160 16.66 -35.06 14.94
CA ALA A 160 15.65 -36.07 14.65
C ALA A 160 15.01 -35.80 13.27
N GLY A 161 14.94 -36.84 12.43
CA GLY A 161 14.41 -36.76 11.07
C GLY A 161 12.92 -36.41 10.99
N ARG A 162 12.41 -36.24 9.77
CA ARG A 162 11.04 -35.78 9.51
C ARG A 162 9.96 -36.82 9.86
N GLN A 163 10.27 -38.10 9.69
CA GLN A 163 9.36 -39.18 10.07
C GLN A 163 9.68 -39.63 11.50
N PRO A 164 8.68 -39.95 12.34
CA PRO A 164 8.93 -40.58 13.65
C PRO A 164 9.75 -41.87 13.45
N GLY A 165 10.96 -41.94 14.02
CA GLY A 165 11.91 -43.03 13.79
C GLY A 165 12.62 -43.02 12.42
N GLY A 166 12.39 -42.01 11.59
CA GLY A 166 12.91 -41.84 10.24
C GLY A 166 14.33 -41.28 10.18
N GLY A 167 15.25 -41.94 10.88
CA GLY A 167 16.67 -41.64 10.88
C GLY A 167 17.05 -40.28 11.49
N GLU A 168 18.34 -40.02 11.50
CA GLU A 168 18.93 -38.79 11.98
C GLU A 168 19.49 -37.95 10.83
N LEU A 169 19.40 -36.62 10.97
CA LEU A 169 20.04 -35.66 10.10
C LEU A 169 21.21 -35.03 10.85
N THR A 170 22.44 -35.43 10.51
CA THR A 170 23.67 -34.86 11.06
C THR A 170 24.21 -33.80 10.13
N ILE A 171 24.26 -32.57 10.61
CA ILE A 171 24.82 -31.41 9.91
C ILE A 171 26.16 -31.09 10.57
N GLN A 172 27.22 -31.08 9.76
CA GLN A 172 28.57 -30.73 10.21
C GLN A 172 29.06 -29.50 9.46
N ARG A 173 29.64 -28.56 10.20
CA ARG A 173 30.31 -27.37 9.69
C ARG A 173 31.75 -27.37 10.17
N GLU A 174 32.70 -27.41 9.25
CA GLU A 174 34.11 -27.19 9.54
C GLU A 174 34.45 -25.73 9.23
N ILE A 175 35.12 -25.06 10.16
CA ILE A 175 35.52 -23.65 10.05
C ILE A 175 37.04 -23.61 9.98
N ILE A 176 37.57 -22.95 8.97
CA ILE A 176 38.99 -22.73 8.78
C ILE A 176 39.26 -21.25 9.05
N ARG A 177 40.10 -20.98 10.05
CA ARG A 177 40.44 -19.62 10.49
C ARG A 177 41.06 -18.83 9.35
N GLU A 178 42.00 -19.45 8.64
CA GLU A 178 42.65 -18.85 7.49
C GLU A 178 41.66 -18.60 6.35
N GLY A 179 41.59 -17.34 5.91
CA GLY A 179 40.71 -16.94 4.80
C GLY A 179 39.21 -16.97 5.13
N ASN A 180 38.81 -17.11 6.39
CA ASN A 180 37.41 -17.06 6.84
C ASN A 180 36.50 -18.05 6.07
N LYS A 181 36.98 -19.27 5.86
CA LYS A 181 36.28 -20.30 5.06
C LYS A 181 35.53 -21.28 5.95
N SER A 182 34.44 -21.84 5.44
CA SER A 182 33.78 -22.98 6.08
C SER A 182 33.28 -23.99 5.05
N THR A 183 33.35 -25.27 5.38
CA THR A 183 32.80 -26.37 4.58
C THR A 183 31.62 -27.01 5.31
N TRP A 184 30.72 -27.63 4.54
CA TRP A 184 29.50 -28.25 5.05
C TRP A 184 29.46 -29.72 4.69
N ARG A 185 28.98 -30.54 5.62
CA ARG A 185 28.64 -31.93 5.37
C ARG A 185 27.28 -32.25 5.98
N VAL A 186 26.48 -33.05 5.27
CA VAL A 186 25.22 -33.60 5.76
C VAL A 186 25.31 -35.11 5.67
N ASN A 187 25.13 -35.80 6.80
CA ASN A 187 25.30 -37.25 6.94
C ASN A 187 26.64 -37.74 6.34
N GLY A 188 27.72 -36.99 6.62
CA GLY A 188 29.08 -37.28 6.15
C GLY A 188 29.38 -36.90 4.69
N ARG A 189 28.37 -36.51 3.89
CA ARG A 189 28.55 -36.10 2.49
C ARG A 189 28.76 -34.60 2.39
N GLN A 190 29.76 -34.17 1.64
CA GLN A 190 30.01 -32.75 1.39
C GLN A 190 28.84 -32.12 0.62
N THR A 191 28.40 -30.96 1.07
CA THR A 191 27.21 -30.27 0.55
C THR A 191 27.42 -28.75 0.53
N SER A 192 26.45 -28.02 -0.01
CA SER A 192 26.39 -26.57 -0.03
C SER A 192 25.56 -26.01 1.12
N LEU A 193 25.77 -24.74 1.49
CA LEU A 193 24.92 -24.05 2.45
C LEU A 193 23.44 -24.03 2.03
N SER A 194 23.17 -23.95 0.73
CA SER A 194 21.80 -23.92 0.19
C SER A 194 21.03 -25.20 0.51
N GLU A 195 21.69 -26.35 0.38
CA GLU A 195 21.13 -27.67 0.71
C GLU A 195 20.92 -27.84 2.22
N VAL A 196 21.87 -27.39 3.05
CA VAL A 196 21.72 -27.37 4.51
C VAL A 196 20.50 -26.53 4.90
N GLN A 197 20.39 -25.32 4.37
CA GLN A 197 19.24 -24.44 4.64
C GLN A 197 17.92 -25.04 4.13
N LYS A 198 17.94 -25.80 3.03
CA LYS A 198 16.75 -26.50 2.53
C LYS A 198 16.32 -27.60 3.52
N ALA A 199 17.25 -28.43 4.00
CA ALA A 199 16.96 -29.48 4.97
C ALA A 199 16.41 -28.91 6.29
N ILE A 200 16.95 -27.77 6.75
CA ILE A 200 16.51 -27.09 7.96
C ILE A 200 15.11 -26.48 7.80
N ARG A 201 14.82 -25.88 6.63
CA ARG A 201 13.47 -25.39 6.30
C ARG A 201 12.45 -26.53 6.22
N GLU A 202 12.83 -27.71 5.74
CA GLU A 202 11.95 -28.88 5.70
C GLU A 202 11.59 -29.43 7.10
N LEU A 203 12.37 -29.08 8.12
CA LEU A 203 12.14 -29.40 9.53
C LEU A 203 11.49 -28.23 10.31
N ASP A 204 11.07 -27.16 9.63
CA ASP A 204 10.47 -25.97 10.23
C ASP A 204 11.33 -25.30 11.32
N ILE A 205 12.65 -25.37 11.16
CA ILE A 205 13.61 -24.72 12.07
C ILE A 205 13.99 -23.35 11.50
N GLN A 206 13.76 -22.28 12.27
CA GLN A 206 14.02 -20.89 11.86
C GLN A 206 14.88 -20.19 12.90
N VAL A 207 16.19 -20.46 12.85
CA VAL A 207 17.16 -19.85 13.78
C VAL A 207 17.25 -18.32 13.58
N GLY A 208 17.05 -17.81 12.36
CA GLY A 208 16.99 -16.37 12.10
C GLY A 208 15.75 -15.66 12.66
N ASN A 209 14.74 -16.39 13.15
CA ASN A 209 13.53 -15.82 13.74
C ASN A 209 13.68 -15.69 15.25
N LEU A 210 13.69 -14.45 15.76
CA LEU A 210 13.88 -14.17 17.18
C LEU A 210 12.76 -14.72 18.10
N CYS A 211 11.60 -15.08 17.54
CA CYS A 211 10.52 -15.72 18.29
C CYS A 211 10.77 -17.22 18.54
N GLN A 212 11.62 -17.88 17.73
CA GLN A 212 11.98 -19.30 17.89
C GLN A 212 13.38 -19.45 18.50
N PHE A 213 14.31 -18.55 18.16
CA PHE A 213 15.68 -18.58 18.63
C PHE A 213 16.11 -17.19 19.10
N LEU A 214 16.32 -17.05 20.41
CA LEU A 214 16.66 -15.77 21.02
C LEU A 214 18.09 -15.79 21.57
N PRO A 215 19.10 -15.30 20.83
CA PRO A 215 20.46 -15.21 21.33
C PRO A 215 20.59 -14.06 22.34
N GLN A 216 21.48 -14.24 23.32
CA GLN A 216 21.69 -13.31 24.44
C GLN A 216 21.88 -11.85 23.99
N ASP A 217 22.68 -11.63 22.95
CA ASP A 217 23.04 -10.28 22.48
C ASP A 217 21.93 -9.61 21.64
N ARG A 218 20.90 -10.35 21.21
CA ARG A 218 19.78 -9.83 20.40
C ARG A 218 18.47 -9.68 21.17
N VAL A 219 18.47 -9.93 22.49
CA VAL A 219 17.28 -9.77 23.34
C VAL A 219 16.70 -8.35 23.26
N VAL A 220 17.57 -7.35 23.14
CA VAL A 220 17.15 -5.94 23.01
C VAL A 220 16.41 -5.70 21.69
N GLU A 221 16.81 -6.35 20.59
CA GLU A 221 16.14 -6.18 19.30
C GLU A 221 14.74 -6.79 19.31
N PHE A 222 14.59 -7.96 19.95
CA PHE A 222 13.28 -8.55 20.19
C PHE A 222 12.36 -7.58 20.95
N SER A 223 12.85 -6.92 22.01
CA SER A 223 12.06 -5.96 22.78
C SER A 223 11.67 -4.68 22.01
N LYS A 224 12.40 -4.36 20.92
CA LYS A 224 12.15 -3.19 20.06
C LYS A 224 11.20 -3.50 18.89
N MET A 225 10.80 -4.75 18.70
CA MET A 225 9.90 -5.13 17.61
C MET A 225 8.55 -4.41 17.75
N SER A 226 8.03 -3.93 16.63
CA SER A 226 6.66 -3.43 16.59
C SER A 226 5.67 -4.58 16.77
N ALA A 227 4.45 -4.29 17.24
CA ALA A 227 3.40 -5.30 17.37
C ALA A 227 3.09 -6.00 16.02
N GLN A 228 3.26 -5.30 14.90
CA GLN A 228 3.05 -5.85 13.56
C GLN A 228 4.17 -6.82 13.16
N ASP A 229 5.42 -6.48 13.47
CA ASP A 229 6.56 -7.35 13.15
C ASP A 229 6.60 -8.56 14.07
N LEU A 230 6.29 -8.37 15.36
CA LEU A 230 6.13 -9.48 16.30
C LEU A 230 5.05 -10.47 15.83
N LEU A 231 3.92 -9.97 15.31
CA LEU A 231 2.88 -10.83 14.74
C LEU A 231 3.40 -11.61 13.52
N LYS A 232 4.09 -10.95 12.59
CA LYS A 232 4.66 -11.62 11.39
C LYS A 232 5.67 -12.70 11.77
N GLU A 233 6.61 -12.38 12.66
CA GLU A 233 7.63 -13.34 13.12
C GLU A 233 6.99 -14.49 13.91
N THR A 234 5.96 -14.21 14.72
CA THR A 234 5.20 -15.26 15.41
C THR A 234 4.46 -16.16 14.43
N GLN A 235 3.78 -15.59 13.42
CA GLN A 235 3.09 -16.34 12.38
C GLN A 235 4.06 -17.17 11.55
N ARG A 236 5.27 -16.68 11.33
CA ARG A 236 6.33 -17.42 10.66
C ARG A 236 6.83 -18.59 11.51
N ALA A 237 6.98 -18.40 12.82
CA ALA A 237 7.44 -19.43 13.76
C ALA A 237 6.40 -20.53 14.01
N VAL A 238 5.11 -20.17 14.06
CA VAL A 238 4.01 -21.08 14.44
C VAL A 238 3.24 -21.60 13.23
N GLY A 239 3.12 -20.79 12.17
CA GLY A 239 2.34 -21.10 10.99
C GLY A 239 3.01 -22.15 10.12
N ARG A 240 2.21 -22.93 9.39
CA ARG A 240 2.64 -24.00 8.48
C ARG A 240 3.23 -23.46 7.15
N GLY A 241 3.94 -22.33 7.22
CA GLY A 241 4.52 -21.61 6.07
C GLY A 241 3.53 -20.75 5.27
N ASP A 242 2.26 -21.15 5.17
CA ASP A 242 1.22 -20.51 4.35
C ASP A 242 0.56 -19.28 5.00
N LEU A 243 0.55 -19.22 6.33
CA LEU A 243 -0.20 -18.20 7.09
C LEU A 243 0.22 -16.76 6.76
N LEU A 244 1.53 -16.53 6.59
CA LEU A 244 2.06 -15.21 6.24
C LEU A 244 1.66 -14.82 4.80
N GLU A 245 1.69 -15.78 3.88
CA GLU A 245 1.28 -15.56 2.49
C GLU A 245 -0.21 -15.25 2.40
N GLN A 246 -1.06 -16.00 3.12
CA GLN A 246 -2.49 -15.73 3.21
C GLN A 246 -2.78 -14.34 3.77
N GLN A 247 -2.05 -13.91 4.81
CA GLN A 247 -2.18 -12.56 5.35
C GLN A 247 -1.81 -11.48 4.33
N GLN A 248 -0.72 -11.69 3.58
CA GLN A 248 -0.29 -10.75 2.52
C GLN A 248 -1.31 -10.69 1.39
N GLN A 249 -1.86 -11.83 0.97
CA GLN A 249 -2.93 -11.91 -0.03
C GLN A 249 -4.19 -11.17 0.45
N LEU A 250 -4.58 -11.36 1.71
CA LEU A 250 -5.72 -10.66 2.30
C LEU A 250 -5.50 -9.13 2.32
N ALA A 251 -4.30 -8.67 2.67
CA ALA A 251 -3.96 -7.26 2.64
C ALA A 251 -4.03 -6.67 1.22
N ALA A 252 -3.53 -7.41 0.23
CA ALA A 252 -3.61 -7.01 -1.18
C ALA A 252 -5.06 -6.94 -1.68
N LEU A 253 -5.90 -7.91 -1.30
CA LEU A 253 -7.33 -7.91 -1.63
C LEU A 253 -8.06 -6.72 -1.00
N ARG A 254 -7.75 -6.37 0.25
CA ARG A 254 -8.31 -5.17 0.91
C ARG A 254 -7.92 -3.87 0.22
N LEU A 255 -6.68 -3.77 -0.25
CA LEU A 255 -6.25 -2.61 -1.02
C LEU A 255 -7.02 -2.50 -2.34
N LYS A 256 -7.15 -3.61 -3.06
CA LYS A 256 -7.90 -3.67 -4.33
C LYS A 256 -9.39 -3.34 -4.12
N GLU A 257 -10.02 -3.88 -3.08
CA GLU A 257 -11.40 -3.57 -2.70
C GLU A 257 -11.58 -2.06 -2.49
N THR A 258 -10.67 -1.44 -1.75
CA THR A 258 -10.73 0.00 -1.46
C THR A 258 -10.59 0.85 -2.74
N GLN A 259 -9.68 0.46 -3.63
CA GLN A 259 -9.50 1.13 -4.93
C GLN A 259 -10.76 0.99 -5.80
N THR A 260 -11.27 -0.23 -5.98
CA THR A 260 -12.49 -0.47 -6.76
C THR A 260 -13.70 0.26 -6.18
N MET A 261 -13.83 0.32 -4.85
CA MET A 261 -14.91 1.06 -4.20
C MET A 261 -14.81 2.57 -4.47
N SER A 262 -13.60 3.13 -4.51
CA SER A 262 -13.38 4.55 -4.85
C SER A 262 -13.72 4.84 -6.32
N GLU A 263 -13.34 3.95 -7.25
CA GLU A 263 -13.67 4.06 -8.67
C GLU A 263 -15.17 3.94 -8.92
N MET A 264 -15.82 2.97 -8.26
CA MET A 264 -17.28 2.78 -8.32
C MET A 264 -18.01 4.05 -7.87
N ARG A 265 -17.56 4.70 -6.78
CA ARG A 265 -18.13 5.97 -6.32
C ARG A 265 -17.95 7.08 -7.35
N ARG A 266 -16.77 7.19 -7.97
CA ARG A 266 -16.50 8.19 -9.01
C ARG A 266 -17.41 7.97 -10.23
N VAL A 267 -17.46 6.75 -10.75
CA VAL A 267 -18.29 6.41 -11.92
C VAL A 267 -19.78 6.65 -11.62
N ALA A 268 -20.25 6.35 -10.40
CA ALA A 268 -21.63 6.63 -10.00
C ALA A 268 -21.92 8.14 -10.02
N GLN A 269 -21.02 8.99 -9.51
CA GLN A 269 -21.15 10.45 -9.54
C GLN A 269 -21.10 11.01 -10.98
N ASP A 270 -20.22 10.48 -11.82
CA ASP A 270 -20.10 10.89 -13.22
C ASP A 270 -21.38 10.52 -13.99
N THR A 271 -21.91 9.32 -13.77
CA THR A 271 -23.15 8.84 -14.41
C THR A 271 -24.36 9.69 -13.99
N GLU A 272 -24.47 10.03 -12.71
CA GLU A 272 -25.49 10.94 -12.18
C GLU A 272 -25.43 12.32 -12.85
N THR A 273 -24.21 12.85 -13.04
CA THR A 273 -23.98 14.14 -13.68
C THR A 273 -24.34 14.11 -15.16
N LEU A 274 -23.91 13.08 -15.88
CA LEU A 274 -24.24 12.89 -17.30
C LEU A 274 -25.74 12.69 -17.53
N ARG A 275 -26.44 11.98 -16.64
CA ARG A 275 -27.91 11.85 -16.70
C ARG A 275 -28.59 13.22 -16.60
N LYS A 276 -28.20 14.04 -15.62
CA LYS A 276 -28.75 15.39 -15.46
C LYS A 276 -28.48 16.27 -16.68
N GLN A 277 -27.31 16.15 -17.29
CA GLN A 277 -26.99 16.87 -18.53
C GLN A 277 -27.84 16.38 -19.71
N ASN A 278 -28.05 15.06 -19.82
CA ASN A 278 -28.89 14.48 -20.87
C ASN A 278 -30.34 14.96 -20.73
N ASP A 279 -30.91 14.95 -19.53
CA ASP A 279 -32.28 15.43 -19.27
C ASP A 279 -32.48 16.91 -19.69
N VAL A 280 -31.44 17.74 -19.56
CA VAL A 280 -31.47 19.14 -20.00
C VAL A 280 -31.40 19.22 -21.53
N LEU A 281 -30.49 18.47 -22.15
CA LEU A 281 -30.33 18.44 -23.61
C LEU A 281 -31.59 17.90 -24.31
N GLU A 282 -32.25 16.88 -23.76
CA GLU A 282 -33.52 16.36 -24.29
C GLU A 282 -34.59 17.45 -24.35
N ARG A 283 -34.73 18.26 -23.29
CA ARG A 283 -35.66 19.40 -23.27
C ARG A 283 -35.31 20.48 -24.28
N ASP A 284 -34.01 20.73 -24.49
CA ASP A 284 -33.55 21.72 -25.46
C ASP A 284 -33.81 21.25 -26.89
N VAL A 285 -33.59 19.96 -27.18
CA VAL A 285 -33.92 19.34 -28.47
C VAL A 285 -35.42 19.39 -28.73
N GLN A 286 -36.25 19.07 -27.75
CA GLN A 286 -37.71 19.16 -27.89
C GLN A 286 -38.15 20.60 -28.21
N ARG A 287 -37.66 21.59 -27.46
CA ARG A 287 -37.96 23.02 -27.71
C ARG A 287 -37.50 23.46 -29.10
N TRP A 288 -36.35 22.97 -29.57
CA TRP A 288 -35.86 23.24 -30.91
C TRP A 288 -36.75 22.63 -32.00
N GLN A 289 -37.23 21.40 -31.81
CA GLN A 289 -38.16 20.74 -32.73
C GLN A 289 -39.52 21.46 -32.81
N GLU A 290 -40.08 21.86 -31.65
CA GLU A 290 -41.32 22.65 -31.59
C GLU A 290 -41.16 23.98 -32.32
N ARG A 291 -40.02 24.66 -32.13
CA ARG A 291 -39.69 25.89 -32.85
C ARG A 291 -39.59 25.66 -34.36
N GLN A 292 -38.91 24.60 -34.80
CA GLN A 292 -38.82 24.27 -36.24
C GLN A 292 -40.21 24.02 -36.86
N ALA A 293 -41.08 23.31 -36.15
CA ALA A 293 -42.46 23.08 -36.60
C ALA A 293 -43.23 24.40 -36.73
N ALA A 294 -43.14 25.29 -35.74
CA ALA A 294 -43.78 26.61 -35.78
C ALA A 294 -43.23 27.49 -36.92
N GLU A 295 -41.91 27.50 -37.12
CA GLU A 295 -41.27 28.24 -38.23
C GLU A 295 -41.73 27.70 -39.59
N SER A 296 -41.92 26.38 -39.74
CA SER A 296 -42.44 25.79 -40.97
C SER A 296 -43.89 26.22 -41.24
N GLN A 297 -44.76 26.24 -40.23
CA GLN A 297 -46.14 26.70 -40.35
C GLN A 297 -46.19 28.19 -40.68
N LEU A 298 -45.36 29.00 -40.02
CA LEU A 298 -45.26 30.43 -40.29
C LEU A 298 -44.86 30.71 -41.73
N ARG A 299 -43.90 29.95 -42.29
CA ARG A 299 -43.52 30.06 -43.70
C ARG A 299 -44.69 29.80 -44.64
N VAL A 300 -45.47 28.73 -44.39
CA VAL A 300 -46.65 28.41 -45.21
C VAL A 300 -47.71 29.52 -45.12
N LEU A 301 -48.05 29.97 -43.90
CA LEU A 301 -49.03 31.03 -43.69
C LEU A 301 -48.60 32.36 -44.33
N THR A 302 -47.31 32.69 -44.21
CA THR A 302 -46.74 33.91 -44.83
C THR A 302 -46.81 33.83 -46.36
N ALA A 303 -46.60 32.67 -46.96
CA ALA A 303 -46.75 32.47 -48.40
C ALA A 303 -48.22 32.54 -48.87
N LEU A 304 -49.17 32.15 -48.01
CA LEU A 304 -50.62 32.23 -48.30
C LEU A 304 -51.19 33.65 -48.15
N LEU A 305 -50.59 34.50 -47.31
CA LEU A 305 -51.10 35.85 -47.03
C LEU A 305 -51.30 36.72 -48.30
N PRO A 306 -50.36 36.80 -49.26
CA PRO A 306 -50.56 37.54 -50.50
C PRO A 306 -51.66 36.94 -51.38
N VAL A 307 -51.82 35.62 -51.37
CA VAL A 307 -52.86 34.92 -52.13
C VAL A 307 -54.24 35.29 -51.60
N ILE A 308 -54.42 35.27 -50.28
CA ILE A 308 -55.68 35.67 -49.63
C ILE A 308 -55.98 37.14 -49.94
N ARG A 309 -55.00 38.04 -49.77
CA ARG A 309 -55.16 39.46 -50.12
C ARG A 309 -55.53 39.66 -51.59
N TYR A 310 -54.95 38.89 -52.50
CA TYR A 310 -55.31 38.92 -53.91
C TYR A 310 -56.75 38.44 -54.14
N ILE A 311 -57.18 37.36 -53.48
CA ILE A 311 -58.56 36.84 -53.60
C ILE A 311 -59.57 37.88 -53.10
N GLU A 312 -59.30 38.52 -51.95
CA GLU A 312 -60.15 39.58 -51.39
C GLU A 312 -60.24 40.78 -52.35
N ALA A 313 -59.09 41.28 -52.82
CA ALA A 313 -59.04 42.40 -53.77
C ALA A 313 -59.71 42.06 -55.11
N LYS A 314 -59.58 40.82 -55.59
CA LYS A 314 -60.25 40.36 -56.81
C LYS A 314 -61.76 40.28 -56.62
N ALA A 315 -62.24 39.78 -55.48
CA ALA A 315 -63.67 39.74 -55.18
C ALA A 315 -64.27 41.15 -55.13
N GLU A 316 -63.54 42.12 -54.55
CA GLU A 316 -63.95 43.53 -54.54
C GLU A 316 -63.92 44.16 -55.94
N HIS A 317 -62.88 43.88 -56.73
CA HIS A 317 -62.79 44.29 -58.13
C HIS A 317 -63.96 43.73 -58.96
N ASP A 318 -64.32 42.46 -58.79
CA ASP A 318 -65.40 41.84 -59.55
C ASP A 318 -66.76 42.45 -59.16
N ARG A 319 -67.01 42.71 -57.87
CA ARG A 319 -68.20 43.44 -57.40
C ARG A 319 -68.29 44.86 -57.99
N THR A 320 -67.20 45.61 -57.95
CA THR A 320 -67.17 46.99 -58.48
C THR A 320 -67.28 47.03 -60.00
N LYS A 321 -66.70 46.04 -60.70
CA LYS A 321 -66.84 45.87 -62.15
C LYS A 321 -68.28 45.57 -62.56
N ASP A 322 -68.98 44.70 -61.83
CA ASP A 322 -70.38 44.38 -62.10
C ASP A 322 -71.30 45.56 -61.78
N ALA A 323 -71.07 46.27 -60.67
CA ALA A 323 -71.76 47.52 -60.36
C ALA A 323 -71.54 48.58 -61.47
N ARG A 324 -70.31 48.72 -61.97
CA ARG A 324 -70.00 49.62 -63.09
C ARG A 324 -70.73 49.20 -64.37
N ARG A 325 -70.82 47.89 -64.66
CA ARG A 325 -71.57 47.39 -65.82
C ARG A 325 -73.05 47.70 -65.71
N GLN A 326 -73.66 47.49 -64.54
CA GLN A 326 -75.06 47.83 -64.29
C GLN A 326 -75.29 49.34 -64.41
N ALA A 327 -74.46 50.17 -63.78
CA ALA A 327 -74.53 51.62 -63.91
C ALA A 327 -74.36 52.09 -65.35
N HIS A 328 -73.45 51.46 -66.12
CA HIS A 328 -73.26 51.78 -67.54
C HIS A 328 -74.47 51.36 -68.38
N ALA A 329 -75.08 50.21 -68.11
CA ALA A 329 -76.32 49.78 -68.76
C ALA A 329 -77.47 50.77 -68.48
N HIS A 330 -77.65 51.18 -67.22
CA HIS A 330 -78.62 52.21 -66.85
C HIS A 330 -78.33 53.58 -67.50
N TYR A 331 -77.05 53.96 -67.61
CA TYR A 331 -76.67 55.17 -68.34
C TYR A 331 -77.04 55.07 -69.83
N LEU A 332 -76.78 53.94 -70.48
CA LEU A 332 -77.16 53.70 -71.87
C LEU A 332 -78.69 53.72 -72.06
N GLU A 333 -79.44 53.11 -71.15
CA GLU A 333 -80.92 53.17 -71.16
C GLU A 333 -81.42 54.60 -70.99
N ALA A 334 -80.91 55.33 -69.99
CA ALA A 334 -81.29 56.73 -69.75
C ALA A 334 -80.93 57.63 -70.93
N LYS A 335 -79.75 57.44 -71.53
CA LYS A 335 -79.31 58.17 -72.73
C LYS A 335 -80.18 57.87 -73.95
N ASN A 336 -80.54 56.60 -74.16
CA ASN A 336 -81.42 56.23 -75.27
C ASN A 336 -82.85 56.74 -75.05
N ALA A 337 -83.33 56.80 -73.80
CA ALA A 337 -84.63 57.37 -73.44
C ALA A 337 -84.65 58.91 -73.52
N SER A 338 -83.53 59.58 -73.26
CA SER A 338 -83.40 61.03 -73.42
C SER A 338 -83.10 61.46 -74.86
N GLY A 339 -82.65 60.54 -75.72
CA GLY A 339 -82.42 60.79 -77.16
C GLY A 339 -83.58 61.52 -77.87
N PRO A 340 -84.85 61.05 -77.79
CA PRO A 340 -85.97 61.76 -78.42
C PRO A 340 -86.27 63.12 -77.78
N ALA A 341 -85.98 63.29 -76.48
CA ALA A 341 -86.16 64.57 -75.79
C ALA A 341 -85.03 65.57 -76.13
N GLU A 342 -83.80 65.10 -76.35
CA GLU A 342 -82.67 65.92 -76.82
C GLU A 342 -82.85 66.32 -78.30
N GLU A 343 -83.41 65.43 -79.13
CA GLU A 343 -83.82 65.75 -80.51
C GLU A 343 -84.96 66.79 -80.53
N GLU A 344 -85.97 66.67 -79.66
CA GLU A 344 -87.04 67.68 -79.51
C GLU A 344 -86.51 69.03 -79.00
N ILE A 345 -85.55 69.03 -78.07
CA ILE A 345 -84.91 70.26 -77.58
C ILE A 345 -84.07 70.90 -78.70
N GLN A 346 -83.34 70.13 -79.50
CA GLN A 346 -82.63 70.66 -80.68
C GLN A 346 -83.58 71.20 -81.75
N GLU A 347 -84.73 70.57 -81.98
CA GLU A 347 -85.78 71.09 -82.86
C GLU A 347 -86.42 72.38 -82.32
N LEU A 348 -86.60 72.49 -81.00
CA LEU A 348 -87.10 73.69 -80.35
C LEU A 348 -86.07 74.82 -80.34
N GLU A 349 -84.80 74.53 -80.13
CA GLU A 349 -83.70 75.51 -80.22
C GLU A 349 -83.52 76.04 -81.65
N THR A 350 -83.65 75.18 -82.67
CA THR A 350 -83.65 75.62 -84.08
C THR A 350 -84.90 76.43 -84.43
N ARG A 351 -86.07 76.15 -83.84
CA ARG A 351 -87.28 76.99 -83.94
C ARG A 351 -87.14 78.35 -83.25
N ILE A 352 -86.51 78.41 -82.08
CA ILE A 352 -86.27 79.67 -81.35
C ILE A 352 -85.26 80.54 -82.12
N ALA A 353 -84.22 79.94 -82.68
CA ALA A 353 -83.27 80.63 -83.57
C ALA A 353 -83.95 81.19 -84.85
N GLN A 354 -85.03 80.57 -85.33
CA GLN A 354 -85.83 81.08 -86.45
C GLN A 354 -86.83 82.17 -86.04
N SER A 355 -87.28 82.24 -84.77
CA SER A 355 -88.19 83.28 -84.28
C SER A 355 -87.49 84.57 -83.84
N ASP A 356 -86.23 84.49 -83.41
CA ASP A 356 -85.42 85.66 -83.02
C ASP A 356 -84.78 86.40 -84.21
N GLY A 357 -84.99 85.90 -85.44
CA GLY A 357 -84.58 86.57 -86.68
C GLY A 357 -85.59 87.58 -87.26
N ASN A 358 -86.70 87.86 -86.59
CA ASN A 358 -87.78 88.70 -87.12
C ASN A 358 -88.28 89.79 -86.14
N ARG A 359 -87.35 90.48 -85.49
CA ARG A 359 -87.58 91.80 -84.86
C ARG A 359 -86.44 92.77 -85.10
#